data_AF-E8M875-F1
#
_entry.id   AF-E8M875-F1
#
_cell.length_a   1.000
_cell.length_b   1.000
_cell.length_c   1.000
_cell.angle_alpha   90.00
_cell.angle_beta   90.00
_cell.angle_gamma   90.00
#
_symmetry.space_group_name_H-M   'P 1'
#
loop_
_entity.id
_entity.type
_entity.pdbx_description
1 polymer ?
#
loop_
_entity_poly.entity_id
_entity_poly.type
_entity_poly.pdbx_seq_one_letter_code
_entity_poly.pdbx_strand_id
1 'polypeptide(L)'
;MYLKSSLVIAICTSLLVGCGNNSDDSNKKPTTSTNHRQNSTTLPVLNNAPIASVSMTDEIPEQFAVSGISKYVKITPAANRVRSAINSSNDAIHIIATDDGVNGEKIRRAAMILQHLLTNSPDTLYGDDKASIVNSMAQRNATLMLTADDTQNQLLMTQLFVKQAVVQGELENWVKASEASTLEGLIFTSEKAFIESLMEYGNQQSEDDFDAVISSLIEGIIQSNDTPQWLLNSQSLMYRELSIEGDCHYMSNYADYCADLGEHADRDAAFEEILHLVQAQGIAPNSDAKLKQLQADIDARALSLYNAHKAGQPAVWQPTDDSWQDWLGDDFNPDVGTSYSHEYFAAAFEAYMGVAQHNGHGLDGYQALTREQMDSQDPQAKRWISELFHDHLQYTARIDSEGVEAFYQNEFAAQNVTPTFKMNRDDSNAQEGYTYKSQWLVNAQLIGDKAINLVANAQNNTLKGNISDNLIDGKEGVDTYLVDNALAECAVAKSKHGTLISCPSTGNDELLNIEAIRFTDQTLDLTQ
;
A
#
# COMPACT_ATOMS: atom_id res chain seq x y z
N MET A 1 -19.05 -15.77 14.63
CA MET A 1 -19.86 -16.59 13.72
C MET A 1 -18.85 -17.17 12.75
N TYR A 2 -18.42 -18.40 12.98
CA TYR A 2 -17.30 -19.00 12.27
C TYR A 2 -17.79 -19.41 10.88
N LEU A 3 -17.37 -18.69 9.83
CA LEU A 3 -17.27 -19.33 8.51
C LEU A 3 -16.36 -20.54 8.72
N LYS A 4 -16.75 -21.70 8.20
CA LYS A 4 -15.91 -22.90 8.26
C LYS A 4 -14.55 -22.55 7.66
N SER A 5 -13.51 -22.68 8.49
CA SER A 5 -12.11 -22.46 8.13
C SER A 5 -11.67 -23.51 7.13
N SER A 6 -11.98 -23.32 5.86
CA SER A 6 -11.43 -24.06 4.71
C SER A 6 -11.74 -23.30 3.41
N LEU A 7 -11.47 -21.98 3.38
CA LEU A 7 -11.47 -21.24 2.13
C LEU A 7 -10.05 -20.72 1.86
N VAL A 8 -9.20 -21.64 1.39
CA VAL A 8 -8.11 -21.29 0.48
C VAL A 8 -8.75 -21.14 -0.89
N ILE A 9 -9.44 -20.03 -1.10
CA ILE A 9 -9.38 -19.41 -2.41
C ILE A 9 -8.55 -18.16 -2.15
N ALA A 10 -7.25 -18.28 -2.40
CA ALA A 10 -6.33 -17.16 -2.52
C ALA A 10 -6.78 -16.37 -3.77
N ILE A 11 -7.90 -15.66 -3.64
CA ILE A 11 -8.32 -14.69 -4.65
C ILE A 11 -7.45 -13.45 -4.39
N CYS A 12 -6.18 -13.53 -4.78
CA CYS A 12 -5.38 -12.36 -5.13
C CYS A 12 -5.83 -11.79 -6.49
N THR A 13 -7.02 -12.14 -6.98
CA THR A 13 -7.45 -11.80 -8.33
C THR A 13 -7.60 -10.29 -8.46
N SER A 14 -6.58 -9.69 -9.06
CA SER A 14 -6.81 -8.69 -10.07
C SER A 14 -7.85 -9.26 -11.02
N LEU A 15 -9.02 -8.62 -11.18
CA LEU A 15 -10.17 -9.08 -11.98
C LEU A 15 -10.22 -8.33 -13.32
N LEU A 16 -9.20 -8.31 -14.14
CA LEU A 16 -9.03 -7.33 -15.22
C LEU A 16 -9.72 -7.72 -16.55
N VAL A 17 -10.85 -7.11 -16.96
CA VAL A 17 -11.47 -7.34 -18.30
C VAL A 17 -11.40 -6.10 -19.21
N GLY A 18 -11.16 -6.33 -20.51
CA GLY A 18 -11.01 -5.30 -21.54
C GLY A 18 -12.34 -4.72 -22.05
N CYS A 19 -12.44 -3.39 -22.10
CA CYS A 19 -13.62 -2.68 -22.62
C CYS A 19 -13.50 -2.32 -24.12
N GLY A 20 -14.61 -2.48 -24.85
CA GLY A 20 -14.90 -1.80 -26.12
C GLY A 20 -15.89 -0.64 -25.94
N ASN A 21 -15.64 0.49 -26.60
CA ASN A 21 -16.38 1.75 -26.47
C ASN A 21 -17.83 1.72 -27.00
N ASN A 22 -18.76 2.40 -26.30
CA ASN A 22 -19.86 3.16 -26.92
C ASN A 22 -20.49 4.22 -25.99
N SER A 23 -21.10 5.24 -26.62
CA SER A 23 -21.45 6.57 -26.10
C SER A 23 -22.95 6.81 -25.80
N ASP A 24 -23.19 7.75 -24.85
CA ASP A 24 -24.34 8.66 -24.59
C ASP A 24 -25.76 8.10 -24.29
N ASP A 25 -26.41 8.53 -23.19
CA ASP A 25 -27.19 9.79 -23.13
C ASP A 25 -27.74 10.10 -21.70
N SER A 26 -28.11 11.36 -21.52
CA SER A 26 -28.31 12.15 -20.30
C SER A 26 -29.74 12.20 -19.71
N ASN A 27 -29.86 12.26 -18.38
CA ASN A 27 -30.65 13.24 -17.59
C ASN A 27 -30.99 12.74 -16.17
N LYS A 28 -30.65 13.52 -15.12
CA LYS A 28 -31.55 13.75 -13.97
C LYS A 28 -31.13 14.93 -13.08
N LYS A 29 -32.16 15.62 -12.59
CA LYS A 29 -32.19 16.89 -11.83
C LYS A 29 -31.68 16.76 -10.38
N PRO A 30 -31.27 17.88 -9.74
CA PRO A 30 -30.62 17.86 -8.44
C PRO A 30 -31.63 17.82 -7.29
N THR A 31 -31.37 16.98 -6.28
CA THR A 31 -32.03 16.98 -4.98
C THR A 31 -31.10 17.53 -3.90
N THR A 32 -31.70 18.38 -3.07
CA THR A 32 -31.14 19.24 -2.01
C THR A 32 -30.34 18.49 -0.94
N SER A 33 -29.11 18.95 -0.67
CA SER A 33 -28.23 18.42 0.37
C SER A 33 -28.59 18.96 1.76
N THR A 34 -28.67 18.04 2.71
CA THR A 34 -28.61 18.31 4.16
C THR A 34 -27.15 18.33 4.58
N ASN A 35 -26.70 19.46 5.15
CA ASN A 35 -25.33 19.66 5.66
C ASN A 35 -25.00 18.68 6.80
N HIS A 36 -24.40 17.54 6.47
CA HIS A 36 -23.49 16.83 7.37
C HIS A 36 -22.12 17.52 7.28
N ARG A 37 -21.50 17.83 8.42
CA ARG A 37 -20.13 18.36 8.45
C ARG A 37 -19.20 17.32 7.83
N GLN A 38 -18.62 17.66 6.69
CA GLN A 38 -17.74 16.81 5.89
C GLN A 38 -16.37 16.71 6.58
N ASN A 39 -15.98 15.51 7.01
CA ASN A 39 -14.61 15.22 7.46
C ASN A 39 -13.77 14.78 6.25
N SER A 40 -13.41 15.73 5.39
CA SER A 40 -12.43 15.49 4.32
C SER A 40 -11.06 16.03 4.75
N THR A 41 -10.04 15.18 4.69
CA THR A 41 -8.65 15.52 4.99
C THR A 41 -7.84 15.48 3.69
N THR A 42 -7.12 16.56 3.39
CA THR A 42 -6.14 16.56 2.29
C THR A 42 -4.85 15.90 2.79
N LEU A 43 -4.38 14.88 2.07
CA LEU A 43 -3.07 14.27 2.32
C LEU A 43 -2.00 15.05 1.53
N PRO A 44 -0.75 15.11 2.03
CA PRO A 44 0.33 15.78 1.31
C PRO A 44 0.58 15.10 -0.03
N VAL A 45 0.79 15.91 -1.06
CA VAL A 45 1.28 15.47 -2.36
C VAL A 45 2.80 15.52 -2.33
N LEU A 46 3.46 14.43 -2.72
CA LEU A 46 4.92 14.38 -2.74
C LEU A 46 5.48 15.33 -3.81
N ASN A 47 6.62 15.95 -3.51
CA ASN A 47 7.31 16.82 -4.45
C ASN A 47 7.67 16.03 -5.71
N ASN A 48 7.50 16.65 -6.89
CA ASN A 48 7.73 16.03 -8.21
C ASN A 48 6.83 14.82 -8.53
N ALA A 49 5.79 14.53 -7.76
CA ALA A 49 4.78 13.57 -8.17
C ALA A 49 3.86 14.17 -9.25
N PRO A 50 3.51 13.43 -10.33
CA PRO A 50 2.52 13.86 -11.32
C PRO A 50 1.08 13.71 -10.80
N ILE A 51 0.83 14.16 -9.57
CA ILE A 51 -0.43 14.07 -8.82
C ILE A 51 -0.85 15.51 -8.46
N ALA A 52 -2.12 15.86 -8.68
CA ALA A 52 -2.66 17.17 -8.33
C ALA A 52 -3.10 17.25 -6.87
N SER A 53 -3.77 16.20 -6.38
CA SER A 53 -4.34 16.19 -5.04
C SER A 53 -4.62 14.78 -4.56
N VAL A 54 -4.51 14.58 -3.24
CA VAL A 54 -4.94 13.37 -2.56
C VAL A 54 -5.90 13.77 -1.43
N SER A 55 -7.13 13.24 -1.46
CA SER A 55 -8.15 13.54 -0.45
C SER A 55 -8.67 12.25 0.17
N MET A 56 -8.67 12.18 1.50
CA MET A 56 -9.25 11.10 2.29
C MET A 56 -10.54 11.59 2.96
N THR A 57 -11.61 10.81 2.91
CA THR A 57 -12.93 11.20 3.43
C THR A 57 -13.71 9.99 3.94
N ASP A 58 -14.67 10.25 4.84
CA ASP A 58 -15.65 9.28 5.32
C ASP A 58 -16.87 9.19 4.37
N GLU A 59 -16.94 10.07 3.36
CA GLU A 59 -18.01 10.10 2.36
C GLU A 59 -17.69 9.13 1.22
N ILE A 60 -18.37 7.98 1.23
CA ILE A 60 -18.14 6.89 0.26
C ILE A 60 -18.98 7.13 -1.01
N PRO A 61 -18.36 7.27 -2.20
CA PRO A 61 -19.09 7.36 -3.45
C PRO A 61 -20.03 6.14 -3.66
N GLU A 62 -21.22 6.38 -4.20
CA GLU A 62 -22.30 5.37 -4.33
C GLU A 62 -21.85 4.07 -5.00
N GLN A 63 -20.96 4.16 -6.00
CA GLN A 63 -20.42 3.00 -6.71
C GLN A 63 -19.62 2.04 -5.81
N PHE A 64 -18.98 2.57 -4.76
CA PHE A 64 -18.23 1.79 -3.78
C PHE A 64 -19.06 1.45 -2.53
N ALA A 65 -20.20 2.11 -2.32
CA ALA A 65 -20.92 2.04 -1.05
C ALA A 65 -21.52 0.65 -0.79
N VAL A 66 -20.86 -0.14 0.07
CA VAL A 66 -21.37 -1.36 0.70
C VAL A 66 -21.08 -1.32 2.20
N SER A 67 -21.66 -2.24 2.97
CA SER A 67 -21.45 -2.29 4.41
C SER A 67 -19.99 -2.58 4.76
N GLY A 68 -19.39 -1.75 5.61
CA GLY A 68 -18.03 -1.97 6.13
C GLY A 68 -16.97 -1.04 5.55
N ILE A 69 -17.16 -0.51 4.33
CA ILE A 69 -16.29 0.57 3.84
C ILE A 69 -16.59 1.84 4.64
N SER A 70 -15.56 2.36 5.30
CA SER A 70 -15.64 3.52 6.19
C SER A 70 -14.82 4.70 5.69
N LYS A 71 -13.86 4.46 4.78
CA LYS A 71 -12.96 5.47 4.23
C LYS A 71 -12.82 5.35 2.71
N TYR A 72 -12.69 6.50 2.06
CA TYR A 72 -12.38 6.61 0.65
C TYR A 72 -11.22 7.60 0.45
N VAL A 73 -10.24 7.21 -0.35
CA VAL A 73 -9.16 8.08 -0.83
C VAL A 73 -9.29 8.26 -2.34
N LYS A 74 -9.30 9.52 -2.77
CA LYS A 74 -9.20 9.90 -4.19
C LYS A 74 -7.84 10.50 -4.46
N ILE A 75 -7.08 9.88 -5.37
CA ILE A 75 -5.82 10.40 -5.88
C ILE A 75 -6.07 10.91 -7.30
N THR A 76 -5.94 12.22 -7.50
CA THR A 76 -6.24 12.88 -8.78
C THR A 76 -4.93 13.19 -9.51
N PRO A 77 -4.74 12.72 -10.75
CA PRO A 77 -3.56 13.05 -11.56
C PRO A 77 -3.38 14.55 -11.76
N ALA A 78 -2.13 14.99 -11.92
CA ALA A 78 -1.87 16.33 -12.43
C ALA A 78 -2.36 16.43 -13.89
N ALA A 79 -3.09 17.50 -14.23
CA ALA A 79 -3.56 17.69 -15.60
C ALA A 79 -2.36 17.71 -16.56
N ASN A 80 -2.38 16.87 -17.59
CA ASN A 80 -1.40 16.92 -18.68
C ASN A 80 -1.38 18.34 -19.23
N ARG A 81 -0.27 19.07 -19.09
CA ARG A 81 -0.08 20.43 -19.65
C ARG A 81 -0.27 20.50 -21.19
N VAL A 82 -0.55 19.37 -21.85
CA VAL A 82 -0.58 19.21 -23.31
C VAL A 82 -1.93 18.72 -23.87
N ARG A 83 -2.95 18.37 -23.08
CA ARG A 83 -4.28 18.05 -23.67
C ARG A 83 -5.45 18.70 -22.96
N SER A 84 -6.18 19.46 -23.78
CA SER A 84 -7.42 20.18 -23.53
C SER A 84 -8.38 19.46 -22.58
N ALA A 85 -8.95 20.28 -21.70
CA ALA A 85 -10.20 20.03 -21.00
C ALA A 85 -11.29 19.45 -21.92
N ILE A 86 -12.20 18.71 -21.28
CA ILE A 86 -13.54 18.22 -21.66
C ILE A 86 -13.60 16.68 -21.51
N ASN A 87 -13.74 16.24 -20.24
CA ASN A 87 -14.23 14.95 -19.67
C ASN A 87 -13.49 14.49 -18.39
N SER A 88 -12.44 15.20 -17.98
CA SER A 88 -11.47 14.80 -16.94
C SER A 88 -11.90 14.97 -15.47
N SER A 89 -13.18 14.81 -15.10
CA SER A 89 -13.58 14.92 -13.67
C SER A 89 -13.59 13.59 -12.91
N ASN A 90 -13.57 12.45 -13.62
CA ASN A 90 -13.80 11.14 -13.03
C ASN A 90 -12.55 10.27 -12.91
N ASP A 91 -11.61 10.35 -13.86
CA ASP A 91 -10.37 9.56 -13.83
C ASP A 91 -9.57 9.84 -12.56
N ALA A 92 -9.42 8.81 -11.73
CA ALA A 92 -8.66 8.87 -10.50
C ALA A 92 -8.20 7.48 -10.09
N ILE A 93 -7.19 7.46 -9.22
CA ILE A 93 -6.80 6.24 -8.51
C ILE A 93 -7.55 6.26 -7.18
N HIS A 94 -8.03 5.09 -6.76
CA HIS A 94 -8.92 4.95 -5.62
C HIS A 94 -8.29 4.08 -4.54
N ILE A 95 -8.57 4.42 -3.28
CA ILE A 95 -8.44 3.49 -2.17
C ILE A 95 -9.81 3.43 -1.48
N ILE A 96 -10.36 2.24 -1.35
CA ILE A 96 -11.54 1.98 -0.53
C ILE A 96 -11.10 1.14 0.66
N ALA A 97 -11.58 1.49 1.85
CA ALA A 97 -11.01 0.96 3.06
C ALA A 97 -12.10 0.74 4.12
N THR A 98 -11.98 -0.37 4.83
CA THR A 98 -12.67 -0.55 6.11
C THR A 98 -11.99 0.29 7.20
N ASP A 99 -12.49 0.21 8.43
CA ASP A 99 -11.84 0.90 9.55
C ASP A 99 -10.52 0.17 9.89
N ASP A 100 -9.41 0.90 9.90
CA ASP A 100 -8.09 0.35 10.20
C ASP A 100 -7.81 0.23 11.71
N GLY A 101 -8.71 0.75 12.55
CA GLY A 101 -8.58 0.72 14.01
C GLY A 101 -7.49 1.65 14.56
N VAL A 102 -6.79 2.40 13.71
CA VAL A 102 -5.69 3.30 14.06
C VAL A 102 -5.86 4.68 13.39
N ASN A 103 -7.10 5.14 13.32
CA ASN A 103 -7.49 6.48 12.88
C ASN A 103 -7.01 6.84 11.44
N GLY A 104 -6.99 5.85 10.55
CA GLY A 104 -6.63 6.03 9.15
C GLY A 104 -5.12 6.12 8.89
N GLU A 105 -4.25 5.83 9.86
CA GLU A 105 -2.80 5.86 9.67
C GLU A 105 -2.30 4.74 8.73
N LYS A 106 -2.92 3.54 8.74
CA LYS A 106 -2.57 2.49 7.76
C LYS A 106 -3.03 2.89 6.36
N ILE A 107 -4.23 3.46 6.25
CA ILE A 107 -4.77 3.97 4.98
C ILE A 107 -3.88 5.09 4.43
N ARG A 108 -3.42 6.01 5.30
CA ARG A 108 -2.46 7.05 4.95
C ARG A 108 -1.15 6.45 4.47
N ARG A 109 -0.59 5.45 5.17
CA ARG A 109 0.65 4.78 4.77
C ARG A 109 0.54 4.17 3.37
N ALA A 110 -0.53 3.42 3.11
CA ALA A 110 -0.78 2.86 1.78
C ALA A 110 -0.82 3.96 0.69
N ALA A 111 -1.52 5.06 0.94
CA ALA A 111 -1.53 6.20 0.03
C ALA A 111 -0.14 6.84 -0.17
N MET A 112 0.70 6.87 0.86
CA MET A 112 2.06 7.42 0.77
C MET A 112 3.03 6.50 0.02
N ILE A 113 2.94 5.18 0.21
CA ILE A 113 3.73 4.19 -0.56
C ILE A 113 3.35 4.27 -2.03
N LEU A 114 2.05 4.30 -2.35
CA LEU A 114 1.58 4.47 -3.71
C LEU A 114 2.11 5.77 -4.34
N GLN A 115 2.05 6.89 -3.61
CA GLN A 115 2.64 8.14 -4.10
C GLN A 115 4.16 8.04 -4.32
N HIS A 116 4.90 7.35 -3.46
CA HIS A 116 6.34 7.14 -3.65
C HIS A 116 6.63 6.38 -4.95
N LEU A 117 5.91 5.29 -5.22
CA LEU A 117 6.05 4.54 -6.46
C LEU A 117 5.71 5.38 -7.70
N LEU A 118 4.78 6.34 -7.56
CA LEU A 118 4.34 7.22 -8.63
C LEU A 118 5.14 8.53 -8.75
N THR A 119 6.04 8.83 -7.81
CA THR A 119 6.85 10.05 -7.84
C THR A 119 7.95 9.94 -8.90
N ASN A 120 8.13 10.99 -9.70
CA ASN A 120 9.17 11.04 -10.72
C ASN A 120 10.55 10.90 -10.08
N SER A 121 11.39 10.03 -10.62
CA SER A 121 12.79 9.81 -10.26
C SER A 121 13.67 10.43 -11.36
N PRO A 122 14.13 11.69 -11.19
CA PRO A 122 14.85 12.41 -12.23
C PRO A 122 16.08 11.67 -12.72
N ASP A 123 16.42 11.84 -14.00
CA ASP A 123 17.61 11.26 -14.64
C ASP A 123 17.62 9.72 -14.74
N THR A 124 16.46 9.06 -14.52
CA THR A 124 16.30 7.61 -14.67
C THR A 124 15.60 7.21 -15.97
N LEU A 125 15.83 6.00 -16.47
CA LEU A 125 15.34 5.54 -17.77
C LEU A 125 13.81 5.41 -17.86
N TYR A 126 13.19 4.91 -16.79
CA TYR A 126 11.76 4.64 -16.71
C TYR A 126 11.02 5.56 -15.73
N GLY A 127 11.74 6.17 -14.79
CA GLY A 127 11.16 6.95 -13.70
C GLY A 127 11.17 8.48 -13.89
N ASP A 128 11.88 9.03 -14.88
CA ASP A 128 12.06 10.49 -15.05
C ASP A 128 10.73 11.25 -15.21
N ASP A 129 9.76 10.67 -15.94
CA ASP A 129 8.40 11.17 -16.04
C ASP A 129 7.38 10.01 -15.95
N LYS A 130 6.73 9.89 -14.79
CA LYS A 130 5.69 8.88 -14.52
C LYS A 130 4.28 9.35 -14.80
N ALA A 131 4.10 10.51 -15.47
CA ALA A 131 2.76 10.99 -15.79
C ALA A 131 1.97 9.97 -16.63
N SER A 132 2.62 9.22 -17.53
CA SER A 132 1.94 8.16 -18.30
C SER A 132 1.44 7.01 -17.41
N ILE A 133 2.22 6.60 -16.41
CA ILE A 133 1.86 5.56 -15.43
C ILE A 133 0.65 6.02 -14.62
N VAL A 134 0.71 7.23 -14.03
CA VAL A 134 -0.39 7.79 -13.23
C VAL A 134 -1.66 7.95 -14.06
N ASN A 135 -1.55 8.45 -15.30
CA ASN A 135 -2.70 8.59 -16.18
C ASN A 135 -3.30 7.23 -16.57
N SER A 136 -2.46 6.22 -16.82
CA SER A 136 -2.92 4.85 -17.12
C SER A 136 -3.73 4.30 -15.94
N MET A 137 -3.19 4.38 -14.71
CA MET A 137 -3.89 3.90 -13.52
C MET A 137 -5.23 4.63 -13.31
N ALA A 138 -5.25 5.95 -13.48
CA ALA A 138 -6.46 6.75 -13.29
C ALA A 138 -7.54 6.49 -14.36
N GLN A 139 -7.15 6.34 -15.63
CA GLN A 139 -8.07 5.99 -16.73
C GLN A 139 -8.67 4.59 -16.56
N ARG A 140 -7.92 3.69 -15.91
CA ARG A 140 -8.36 2.34 -15.56
C ARG A 140 -9.12 2.29 -14.23
N ASN A 141 -9.29 3.41 -13.53
CA ASN A 141 -9.89 3.47 -12.18
C ASN A 141 -9.24 2.48 -11.21
N ALA A 142 -7.91 2.36 -11.25
CA ALA A 142 -7.14 1.47 -10.37
C ALA A 142 -7.57 1.66 -8.91
N THR A 143 -7.89 0.56 -8.22
CA THR A 143 -8.47 0.62 -6.88
C THR A 143 -7.73 -0.28 -5.90
N LEU A 144 -7.17 0.29 -4.83
CA LEU A 144 -6.67 -0.50 -3.70
C LEU A 144 -7.82 -0.73 -2.71
N MET A 145 -8.02 -1.97 -2.28
CA MET A 145 -8.98 -2.35 -1.26
C MET A 145 -8.26 -2.70 0.04
N LEU A 146 -8.56 -2.00 1.12
CA LEU A 146 -7.95 -2.23 2.42
C LEU A 146 -8.96 -2.84 3.39
N THR A 147 -8.66 -4.03 3.90
CA THR A 147 -9.47 -4.75 4.89
C THR A 147 -8.61 -5.21 6.06
N ALA A 148 -9.22 -5.69 7.14
CA ALA A 148 -8.48 -6.21 8.31
C ALA A 148 -7.68 -7.49 7.98
N ASP A 149 -8.35 -8.44 7.32
CA ASP A 149 -7.89 -9.81 7.06
C ASP A 149 -8.61 -10.38 5.82
N ASP A 150 -8.29 -11.64 5.46
CA ASP A 150 -8.92 -12.35 4.33
C ASP A 150 -10.43 -12.50 4.49
N THR A 151 -10.91 -12.77 5.72
CA THR A 151 -12.32 -13.02 5.97
C THR A 151 -13.13 -11.75 5.68
N GLN A 152 -12.64 -10.61 6.13
CA GLN A 152 -13.24 -9.33 5.83
C GLN A 152 -13.12 -8.97 4.35
N ASN A 153 -12.00 -9.32 3.69
CA ASN A 153 -11.82 -9.11 2.26
C ASN A 153 -12.83 -9.92 1.43
N GLN A 154 -12.97 -11.21 1.72
CA GLN A 154 -13.92 -12.11 1.06
C GLN A 154 -15.36 -11.61 1.23
N LEU A 155 -15.73 -11.17 2.44
CA LEU A 155 -17.04 -10.59 2.69
C LEU A 155 -17.25 -9.30 1.88
N LEU A 156 -16.26 -8.41 1.87
CA LEU A 156 -16.33 -7.16 1.13
C LEU A 156 -16.49 -7.41 -0.38
N MET A 157 -15.65 -8.26 -0.96
CA MET A 157 -15.69 -8.61 -2.38
C MET A 157 -17.02 -9.25 -2.75
N THR A 158 -17.52 -10.18 -1.93
CA THR A 158 -18.85 -10.79 -2.12
C THR A 158 -19.96 -9.73 -2.15
N GLN A 159 -19.94 -8.75 -1.24
CA GLN A 159 -20.91 -7.67 -1.25
C GLN A 159 -20.82 -6.82 -2.51
N LEU A 160 -19.60 -6.51 -2.98
CA LEU A 160 -19.40 -5.74 -4.21
C LEU A 160 -19.87 -6.51 -5.45
N PHE A 161 -19.58 -7.81 -5.55
CA PHE A 161 -20.05 -8.66 -6.65
C PHE A 161 -21.58 -8.77 -6.67
N VAL A 162 -22.20 -9.05 -5.52
CA VAL A 162 -23.66 -9.10 -5.43
C VAL A 162 -24.28 -7.76 -5.79
N LYS A 163 -23.74 -6.66 -5.27
CA LYS A 163 -24.18 -5.31 -5.63
C LYS A 163 -24.12 -5.09 -7.14
N GLN A 164 -23.02 -5.44 -7.80
CA GLN A 164 -22.91 -5.30 -9.25
C GLN A 164 -23.87 -6.23 -10.01
N ALA A 165 -24.02 -7.48 -9.59
CA ALA A 165 -24.98 -8.40 -10.18
C ALA A 165 -26.43 -7.88 -10.06
N VAL A 166 -26.78 -7.24 -8.93
CA VAL A 166 -28.10 -6.61 -8.73
C VAL A 166 -28.26 -5.37 -9.61
N VAL A 167 -27.24 -4.50 -9.69
CA VAL A 167 -27.24 -3.30 -10.55
C VAL A 167 -27.43 -3.68 -12.02
N GLN A 168 -26.83 -4.79 -12.45
CA GLN A 168 -26.96 -5.31 -13.81
C GLN A 168 -28.24 -6.13 -14.02
N GLY A 169 -28.98 -6.46 -12.96
CA GLY A 169 -30.19 -7.29 -13.03
C GLY A 169 -29.91 -8.77 -13.32
N GLU A 170 -28.67 -9.22 -13.14
CA GLU A 170 -28.18 -10.55 -13.50
C GLU A 170 -27.95 -11.48 -12.30
N LEU A 171 -28.14 -10.99 -11.06
CA LEU A 171 -27.90 -11.78 -9.83
C LEU A 171 -28.52 -13.18 -9.87
N GLU A 172 -29.81 -13.28 -10.17
CA GLU A 172 -30.50 -14.58 -10.21
C GLU A 172 -30.04 -15.44 -11.40
N ASN A 173 -29.68 -14.83 -12.53
CA ASN A 173 -29.23 -15.55 -13.71
C ASN A 173 -27.85 -16.16 -13.50
N TRP A 174 -26.89 -15.38 -12.99
CA TRP A 174 -25.54 -15.86 -12.69
C TRP A 174 -25.58 -16.96 -11.65
N VAL A 175 -26.27 -16.75 -10.52
CA VAL A 175 -26.34 -17.78 -9.46
C VAL A 175 -27.01 -19.07 -9.95
N LYS A 176 -28.05 -18.99 -10.80
CA LYS A 176 -28.67 -20.19 -11.40
C LYS A 176 -27.81 -20.89 -12.45
N ALA A 177 -26.80 -20.22 -12.98
CA ALA A 177 -25.83 -20.82 -13.90
C ALA A 177 -24.72 -21.59 -13.15
N SER A 178 -24.64 -21.46 -11.83
CA SER A 178 -23.67 -22.19 -11.01
C SER A 178 -23.83 -23.71 -11.11
N GLU A 179 -22.74 -24.42 -10.84
CA GLU A 179 -22.72 -25.88 -10.75
C GLU A 179 -23.19 -26.41 -9.38
N ALA A 180 -23.75 -25.55 -8.52
CA ALA A 180 -24.23 -25.94 -7.20
C ALA A 180 -25.36 -26.97 -7.31
N SER A 181 -25.29 -27.99 -6.45
CA SER A 181 -26.25 -29.11 -6.44
C SER A 181 -27.65 -28.69 -5.97
N THR A 182 -27.74 -27.62 -5.19
CA THR A 182 -28.97 -26.98 -4.72
C THR A 182 -28.78 -25.48 -4.62
N LEU A 183 -29.85 -24.71 -4.72
CA LEU A 183 -29.86 -23.26 -4.43
C LEU A 183 -30.91 -22.94 -3.34
N GLU A 184 -31.37 -23.98 -2.63
CA GLU A 184 -32.39 -23.85 -1.59
C GLU A 184 -31.90 -22.97 -0.44
N GLY A 185 -32.72 -21.99 -0.06
CA GLY A 185 -32.40 -21.02 0.99
C GLY A 185 -31.92 -19.67 0.46
N LEU A 186 -31.44 -19.57 -0.78
CA LEU A 186 -31.04 -18.29 -1.39
C LEU A 186 -32.24 -17.39 -1.73
N ILE A 187 -32.15 -16.11 -1.39
CA ILE A 187 -33.23 -15.13 -1.52
C ILE A 187 -32.83 -13.98 -2.46
N PHE A 188 -33.45 -13.91 -3.63
CA PHE A 188 -33.12 -12.94 -4.68
C PHE A 188 -33.89 -11.61 -4.64
N THR A 189 -34.60 -11.32 -3.54
CA THR A 189 -35.54 -10.18 -3.48
C THR A 189 -34.87 -8.82 -3.32
N SER A 190 -33.64 -8.78 -2.81
CA SER A 190 -32.81 -7.57 -2.69
C SER A 190 -31.35 -7.96 -2.45
N GLU A 191 -30.41 -7.05 -2.69
CA GLU A 191 -28.98 -7.20 -2.36
C GLU A 191 -28.78 -7.69 -0.92
N LYS A 192 -29.39 -7.00 0.04
CA LYS A 192 -29.31 -7.34 1.46
C LYS A 192 -29.86 -8.73 1.77
N ALA A 193 -31.05 -9.05 1.25
CA ALA A 193 -31.67 -10.35 1.48
C ALA A 193 -30.83 -11.48 0.88
N PHE A 194 -30.22 -11.26 -0.28
CA PHE A 194 -29.35 -12.24 -0.91
C PHE A 194 -28.10 -12.47 -0.07
N ILE A 195 -27.38 -11.41 0.33
CA ILE A 195 -26.18 -11.53 1.18
C ILE A 195 -26.50 -12.27 2.48
N GLU A 196 -27.56 -11.88 3.18
CA GLU A 196 -27.98 -12.56 4.42
C GLU A 196 -28.28 -14.05 4.18
N SER A 197 -28.98 -14.37 3.09
CA SER A 197 -29.28 -15.76 2.74
C SER A 197 -28.06 -16.54 2.25
N LEU A 198 -27.09 -15.90 1.58
CA LEU A 198 -25.87 -16.51 1.10
C LEU A 198 -24.94 -16.89 2.25
N MET A 199 -24.86 -16.03 3.27
CA MET A 199 -24.13 -16.35 4.50
C MET A 199 -24.76 -17.54 5.23
N GLU A 200 -26.09 -17.62 5.29
CA GLU A 200 -26.77 -18.79 5.88
C GLU A 200 -26.59 -20.03 5.02
N TYR A 201 -26.64 -19.89 3.69
CA TYR A 201 -26.41 -20.96 2.72
C TYR A 201 -25.01 -21.58 2.88
N GLY A 202 -23.96 -20.77 3.03
CA GLY A 202 -22.60 -21.27 3.29
C GLY A 202 -22.46 -22.03 4.62
N ASN A 203 -23.32 -21.75 5.61
CA ASN A 203 -23.34 -22.50 6.87
C ASN A 203 -24.12 -23.82 6.75
N GLN A 204 -25.14 -23.87 5.89
CA GLN A 204 -26.08 -24.98 5.78
C GLN A 204 -25.72 -26.01 4.69
N GLN A 205 -25.13 -25.55 3.58
CA GLN A 205 -24.78 -26.39 2.43
C GLN A 205 -23.31 -26.84 2.46
N SER A 206 -22.89 -27.62 1.44
CA SER A 206 -21.48 -28.02 1.28
C SER A 206 -20.61 -26.84 0.83
N GLU A 207 -19.31 -26.97 1.08
CA GLU A 207 -18.30 -26.02 0.58
C GLU A 207 -18.33 -25.98 -0.96
N ASP A 208 -18.37 -27.13 -1.64
CA ASP A 208 -18.51 -27.21 -3.10
C ASP A 208 -19.72 -26.40 -3.65
N ASP A 209 -20.86 -26.45 -2.95
CA ASP A 209 -22.08 -25.74 -3.37
C ASP A 209 -21.98 -24.24 -3.12
N PHE A 210 -21.28 -23.82 -2.07
CA PHE A 210 -20.98 -22.41 -1.81
C PHE A 210 -19.99 -21.87 -2.84
N ASP A 211 -18.90 -22.60 -3.10
CA ASP A 211 -17.85 -22.24 -4.04
C ASP A 211 -18.38 -22.16 -5.47
N ALA A 212 -19.28 -23.07 -5.87
CA ALA A 212 -19.93 -23.00 -7.18
C ALA A 212 -20.75 -21.71 -7.35
N VAL A 213 -21.46 -21.27 -6.31
CA VAL A 213 -22.24 -20.02 -6.33
C VAL A 213 -21.32 -18.80 -6.43
N ILE A 214 -20.26 -18.76 -5.62
CA ILE A 214 -19.29 -17.66 -5.63
C ILE A 214 -18.54 -17.60 -6.96
N SER A 215 -18.07 -18.74 -7.47
CA SER A 215 -17.37 -18.82 -8.76
C SER A 215 -18.24 -18.32 -9.90
N SER A 216 -19.52 -18.70 -9.94
CA SER A 216 -20.43 -18.24 -10.99
C SER A 216 -20.73 -16.75 -10.92
N LEU A 217 -20.78 -16.16 -9.72
CA LEU A 217 -20.86 -14.70 -9.55
C LEU A 217 -19.60 -14.02 -10.10
N ILE A 218 -18.41 -14.54 -9.77
CA ILE A 218 -17.13 -14.01 -10.26
C ILE A 218 -17.06 -14.08 -11.79
N GLU A 219 -17.41 -15.23 -12.38
CA GLU A 219 -17.47 -15.40 -13.83
C GLU A 219 -18.41 -14.39 -14.49
N GLY A 220 -19.60 -14.17 -13.91
CA GLY A 220 -20.54 -13.16 -14.39
C GLY A 220 -19.96 -11.74 -14.34
N ILE A 221 -19.28 -11.40 -13.24
CA ILE A 221 -18.59 -10.11 -13.06
C ILE A 221 -17.49 -9.93 -14.12
N ILE A 222 -16.65 -10.94 -14.35
CA ILE A 222 -15.56 -10.89 -15.33
C ILE A 222 -16.13 -10.79 -16.75
N GLN A 223 -17.13 -11.60 -17.11
CA GLN A 223 -17.62 -11.68 -18.49
C GLN A 223 -18.52 -10.51 -18.90
N SER A 224 -19.11 -9.80 -17.92
CA SER A 224 -20.01 -8.70 -18.20
C SER A 224 -19.26 -7.44 -18.65
N ASN A 225 -19.67 -6.89 -19.80
CA ASN A 225 -19.18 -5.60 -20.30
C ASN A 225 -19.66 -4.41 -19.46
N ASP A 226 -20.69 -4.60 -18.63
CA ASP A 226 -21.28 -3.56 -17.78
C ASP A 226 -20.60 -3.51 -16.39
N THR A 227 -19.68 -4.45 -16.10
CA THR A 227 -18.92 -4.43 -14.86
C THR A 227 -18.00 -3.22 -14.82
N PRO A 228 -18.03 -2.41 -13.74
CA PRO A 228 -17.23 -1.22 -13.67
C PRO A 228 -15.74 -1.56 -13.56
N GLN A 229 -14.94 -0.85 -14.35
CA GLN A 229 -13.48 -1.04 -14.42
C GLN A 229 -12.78 -0.94 -13.07
N TRP A 230 -13.28 -0.17 -12.10
CA TRP A 230 -12.64 -0.06 -10.78
C TRP A 230 -12.65 -1.38 -9.99
N LEU A 231 -13.71 -2.19 -10.17
CA LEU A 231 -13.85 -3.49 -9.50
C LEU A 231 -13.00 -4.56 -10.18
N LEU A 232 -12.87 -4.43 -11.50
CA LEU A 232 -12.00 -5.29 -12.29
C LEU A 232 -10.53 -4.96 -11.99
N ASN A 233 -10.21 -3.67 -11.92
CA ASN A 233 -8.87 -3.13 -11.74
C ASN A 233 -8.50 -2.91 -10.27
N SER A 234 -8.92 -3.82 -9.40
CA SER A 234 -8.65 -3.76 -7.96
C SER A 234 -7.51 -4.65 -7.51
N GLN A 235 -6.82 -4.24 -6.44
CA GLN A 235 -5.87 -5.03 -5.66
C GLN A 235 -6.28 -5.00 -4.19
N SER A 236 -6.16 -6.11 -3.48
CA SER A 236 -6.44 -6.18 -2.04
C SER A 236 -5.16 -6.04 -1.23
N LEU A 237 -5.24 -5.46 -0.03
CA LEU A 237 -4.16 -5.45 0.95
C LEU A 237 -4.74 -5.42 2.36
N MET A 238 -4.29 -6.33 3.21
CA MET A 238 -4.85 -6.53 4.54
C MET A 238 -4.07 -5.72 5.59
N TYR A 239 -4.76 -5.18 6.59
CA TYR A 239 -4.14 -4.39 7.66
C TYR A 239 -3.19 -5.20 8.51
N ARG A 240 -3.42 -6.51 8.65
CA ARG A 240 -2.47 -7.40 9.33
C ARG A 240 -1.11 -7.47 8.62
N GLU A 241 -1.08 -7.21 7.32
CA GLU A 241 0.13 -7.19 6.47
C GLU A 241 0.56 -5.75 6.12
N LEU A 242 0.01 -4.74 6.79
CA LEU A 242 0.33 -3.32 6.60
C LEU A 242 0.70 -2.72 7.94
N SER A 243 1.97 -2.92 8.34
CA SER A 243 2.53 -2.28 9.54
C SER A 243 2.65 -0.76 9.36
N ILE A 244 2.85 0.01 10.42
CA ILE A 244 3.20 1.43 10.39
C ILE A 244 4.62 1.55 10.89
N GLU A 245 5.44 2.44 10.29
CA GLU A 245 6.78 2.68 10.80
C GLU A 245 6.72 3.02 12.30
N GLY A 246 7.51 2.30 13.11
CA GLY A 246 7.53 2.47 14.56
C GLY A 246 6.49 1.65 15.34
N ASP A 247 5.48 1.06 14.70
CA ASP A 247 4.55 0.18 15.41
C ASP A 247 5.25 -1.11 15.90
N CYS A 248 4.59 -1.86 16.80
CA CYS A 248 5.16 -3.05 17.40
C CYS A 248 5.59 -4.09 16.35
N HIS A 249 4.77 -4.35 15.34
CA HIS A 249 5.03 -5.36 14.30
C HIS A 249 6.16 -4.94 13.36
N TYR A 250 6.20 -3.67 12.96
CA TYR A 250 7.26 -3.08 12.15
C TYR A 250 8.63 -3.19 12.83
N MET A 251 8.66 -2.90 14.14
CA MET A 251 9.88 -2.88 14.95
C MET A 251 10.41 -4.28 15.27
N SER A 252 9.50 -5.19 15.64
CA SER A 252 9.84 -6.50 16.20
C SER A 252 9.88 -7.64 15.17
N ASN A 253 9.49 -7.37 13.91
CA ASN A 253 9.22 -8.40 12.92
C ASN A 253 8.12 -9.37 13.41
N TYR A 254 6.95 -8.83 13.75
CA TYR A 254 5.75 -9.58 14.13
C TYR A 254 5.94 -10.52 15.35
N ALA A 255 6.64 -10.06 16.39
CA ALA A 255 6.85 -10.87 17.59
C ALA A 255 5.55 -11.16 18.37
N ASP A 256 5.51 -12.31 19.05
CA ASP A 256 4.34 -12.84 19.79
C ASP A 256 3.84 -11.92 20.95
N TYR A 257 4.63 -10.93 21.36
CA TYR A 257 4.21 -9.95 22.39
C TYR A 257 3.43 -8.77 21.81
N CYS A 258 3.42 -8.61 20.48
CA CYS A 258 2.58 -7.62 19.80
C CYS A 258 1.11 -8.07 19.81
N ALA A 259 0.20 -7.18 19.42
CA ALA A 259 -1.20 -7.54 19.27
C ALA A 259 -1.36 -8.67 18.23
N ASP A 260 -2.16 -9.69 18.57
CA ASP A 260 -2.51 -10.76 17.65
C ASP A 260 -3.43 -10.20 16.56
N LEU A 261 -2.96 -10.29 15.31
CA LEU A 261 -3.67 -9.82 14.11
C LEU A 261 -4.30 -10.99 13.33
N GLY A 262 -4.28 -12.20 13.89
CA GLY A 262 -4.84 -13.41 13.29
C GLY A 262 -3.82 -14.22 12.49
N GLU A 263 -4.32 -15.29 11.87
CA GLU A 263 -3.52 -16.14 10.98
C GLU A 263 -2.98 -15.33 9.79
N HIS A 264 -1.77 -15.69 9.34
CA HIS A 264 -1.04 -15.05 8.23
C HIS A 264 -0.56 -13.60 8.50
N ALA A 265 -0.59 -13.13 9.74
CA ALA A 265 0.02 -11.87 10.13
C ALA A 265 1.52 -12.05 10.48
N ASP A 266 2.36 -12.31 9.48
CA ASP A 266 3.78 -12.64 9.68
C ASP A 266 4.77 -11.73 8.95
N ARG A 267 4.29 -10.78 8.13
CA ARG A 267 5.12 -9.83 7.39
C ARG A 267 4.37 -8.57 6.99
N ASP A 268 5.13 -7.55 6.59
CA ASP A 268 4.61 -6.34 5.96
C ASP A 268 4.65 -6.49 4.43
N ALA A 269 3.48 -6.70 3.79
CA ALA A 269 3.31 -6.90 2.35
C ALA A 269 3.00 -5.60 1.60
N ALA A 270 3.05 -4.44 2.27
CA ALA A 270 2.60 -3.18 1.68
C ALA A 270 3.32 -2.80 0.38
N PHE A 271 4.62 -3.09 0.27
CA PHE A 271 5.38 -2.77 -0.95
C PHE A 271 5.02 -3.68 -2.12
N GLU A 272 4.78 -4.96 -1.88
CA GLU A 272 4.36 -5.94 -2.88
C GLU A 272 2.97 -5.59 -3.42
N GLU A 273 1.96 -5.53 -2.55
CA GLU A 273 0.57 -5.39 -2.99
C GLU A 273 0.31 -4.05 -3.69
N ILE A 274 0.94 -2.98 -3.19
CA ILE A 274 0.81 -1.67 -3.85
C ILE A 274 1.58 -1.66 -5.17
N LEU A 275 2.71 -2.37 -5.28
CA LEU A 275 3.42 -2.53 -6.54
C LEU A 275 2.62 -3.36 -7.55
N HIS A 276 1.90 -4.41 -7.13
CA HIS A 276 1.02 -5.19 -8.01
C HIS A 276 0.00 -4.27 -8.69
N LEU A 277 -0.63 -3.37 -7.92
CA LEU A 277 -1.55 -2.38 -8.48
C LEU A 277 -0.87 -1.42 -9.47
N VAL A 278 0.32 -0.91 -9.13
CA VAL A 278 1.08 0.01 -10.01
C VAL A 278 1.52 -0.68 -11.29
N GLN A 279 1.98 -1.93 -11.21
CA GLN A 279 2.43 -2.70 -12.35
C GLN A 279 1.26 -3.04 -13.27
N ALA A 280 0.22 -3.68 -12.73
CA ALA A 280 -0.93 -4.16 -13.49
C ALA A 280 -1.76 -3.04 -14.13
N GLN A 281 -1.83 -1.85 -13.50
CA GLN A 281 -2.68 -0.75 -13.99
C GLN A 281 -1.89 0.42 -14.59
N GLY A 282 -0.59 0.51 -14.32
CA GLY A 282 0.23 1.66 -14.68
C GLY A 282 1.39 1.34 -15.64
N ILE A 283 2.09 0.23 -15.42
CA ILE A 283 3.32 -0.14 -16.15
C ILE A 283 2.99 -1.07 -17.32
N ALA A 284 2.41 -2.24 -17.04
CA ALA A 284 2.13 -3.27 -18.02
C ALA A 284 1.18 -2.80 -19.15
N PRO A 285 0.05 -2.13 -18.87
CA PRO A 285 -0.86 -1.66 -19.92
C PRO A 285 -0.38 -0.36 -20.61
N ASN A 286 0.76 0.19 -20.20
CA ASN A 286 1.18 1.51 -20.64
C ASN A 286 1.47 1.53 -22.15
N SER A 287 1.05 2.60 -22.84
CA SER A 287 1.32 2.76 -24.27
C SER A 287 2.78 3.13 -24.60
N ASP A 288 3.56 3.59 -23.62
CA ASP A 288 4.97 3.97 -23.78
C ASP A 288 5.82 2.75 -24.17
N ALA A 289 6.60 2.89 -25.25
CA ALA A 289 7.40 1.81 -25.80
C ALA A 289 8.46 1.28 -24.82
N LYS A 290 9.03 2.13 -23.95
CA LYS A 290 10.02 1.72 -22.95
C LYS A 290 9.38 0.88 -21.84
N LEU A 291 8.19 1.26 -21.38
CA LEU A 291 7.47 0.54 -20.33
C LEU A 291 6.90 -0.79 -20.84
N LYS A 292 6.42 -0.84 -22.09
CA LYS A 292 6.08 -2.12 -22.74
C LYS A 292 7.26 -3.07 -22.81
N GLN A 293 8.42 -2.56 -23.21
CA GLN A 293 9.64 -3.37 -23.26
C GLN A 293 10.07 -3.81 -21.86
N LEU A 294 9.97 -2.92 -20.86
CA LEU A 294 10.27 -3.25 -19.47
C LEU A 294 9.41 -4.42 -18.97
N GLN A 295 8.09 -4.35 -19.15
CA GLN A 295 7.19 -5.45 -18.74
C GLN A 295 7.54 -6.75 -19.46
N ALA A 296 7.74 -6.71 -20.78
CA ALA A 296 8.11 -7.90 -21.56
C ALA A 296 9.45 -8.51 -21.11
N ASP A 297 10.41 -7.68 -20.69
CA ASP A 297 11.69 -8.16 -20.17
C ASP A 297 11.52 -8.79 -18.78
N ILE A 298 10.65 -8.24 -17.92
CA ILE A 298 10.29 -8.82 -16.61
C ILE A 298 9.62 -10.18 -16.80
N ASP A 299 8.63 -10.29 -17.70
CA ASP A 299 7.95 -11.55 -18.05
C ASP A 299 8.97 -12.63 -18.48
N ALA A 300 9.83 -12.28 -19.44
CA ALA A 300 10.84 -13.20 -19.97
C ALA A 300 11.84 -13.63 -18.90
N ARG A 301 12.21 -12.73 -17.98
CA ARG A 301 13.14 -13.01 -16.89
C ARG A 301 12.52 -13.94 -15.85
N ALA A 302 11.30 -13.67 -15.41
CA ALA A 302 10.59 -14.52 -14.45
C ALA A 302 10.44 -15.95 -14.97
N LEU A 303 9.98 -16.11 -16.22
CA LEU A 303 9.87 -17.41 -16.90
C LEU A 303 11.24 -18.10 -17.04
N SER A 304 12.29 -17.37 -17.36
CA SER A 304 13.65 -17.95 -17.44
C SER A 304 14.15 -18.45 -16.09
N LEU A 305 13.87 -17.72 -14.99
CA LEU A 305 14.29 -18.10 -13.65
C LEU A 305 13.56 -19.35 -13.16
N TYR A 306 12.24 -19.40 -13.33
CA TYR A 306 11.44 -20.58 -13.01
C TYR A 306 11.92 -21.82 -13.77
N ASN A 307 12.13 -21.70 -15.09
CA ASN A 307 12.61 -22.83 -15.90
C ASN A 307 14.02 -23.30 -15.47
N ALA A 308 14.90 -22.38 -15.08
CA ALA A 308 16.21 -22.72 -14.54
C ALA A 308 16.08 -23.48 -13.21
N HIS A 309 15.26 -22.96 -12.28
CA HIS A 309 14.98 -23.62 -11.00
C HIS A 309 14.40 -25.03 -11.20
N LYS A 310 13.38 -25.17 -12.06
CA LYS A 310 12.75 -26.45 -12.41
C LYS A 310 13.73 -27.46 -13.01
N ALA A 311 14.73 -26.98 -13.74
CA ALA A 311 15.82 -27.80 -14.28
C ALA A 311 16.95 -28.10 -13.27
N GLY A 312 16.79 -27.72 -12.00
CA GLY A 312 17.80 -27.88 -10.95
C GLY A 312 19.02 -26.97 -11.10
N GLN A 313 18.91 -25.90 -11.90
CA GLN A 313 19.97 -24.92 -12.07
C GLN A 313 19.85 -23.82 -11.00
N PRO A 314 20.96 -23.16 -10.62
CA PRO A 314 20.91 -22.00 -9.74
C PRO A 314 20.03 -20.89 -10.35
N ALA A 315 19.03 -20.45 -9.59
CA ALA A 315 18.16 -19.33 -9.91
C ALA A 315 17.97 -18.46 -8.67
N VAL A 316 17.96 -17.15 -8.85
CA VAL A 316 17.75 -16.19 -7.75
C VAL A 316 16.29 -16.15 -7.29
N TRP A 317 15.37 -16.68 -8.09
CA TRP A 317 13.95 -16.80 -7.73
C TRP A 317 13.51 -18.25 -7.94
N GLN A 318 12.88 -18.82 -6.91
CA GLN A 318 12.62 -20.25 -6.78
C GLN A 318 11.19 -20.49 -6.26
N PRO A 319 10.16 -20.09 -7.03
CA PRO A 319 8.78 -20.31 -6.61
C PRO A 319 8.44 -21.81 -6.64
N THR A 320 7.45 -22.21 -5.84
CA THR A 320 6.97 -23.59 -5.85
C THR A 320 6.18 -23.88 -7.13
N ASP A 321 6.09 -25.16 -7.53
CA ASP A 321 5.27 -25.55 -8.69
C ASP A 321 3.79 -25.22 -8.46
N ASP A 322 3.29 -25.32 -7.23
CA ASP A 322 1.89 -25.01 -6.89
C ASP A 322 1.61 -23.51 -7.03
N SER A 323 2.46 -22.65 -6.43
CA SER A 323 2.36 -21.18 -6.60
C SER A 323 2.43 -20.78 -8.07
N TRP A 324 3.35 -21.40 -8.84
CA TRP A 324 3.46 -21.12 -10.27
C TRP A 324 2.20 -21.51 -11.05
N GLN A 325 1.55 -22.63 -10.72
CA GLN A 325 0.29 -23.00 -11.38
C GLN A 325 -0.87 -22.07 -11.00
N ASP A 326 -0.91 -21.63 -9.75
CA ASP A 326 -1.92 -20.68 -9.25
C ASP A 326 -1.86 -19.38 -10.05
N TRP A 327 -0.67 -18.77 -10.14
CA TRP A 327 -0.46 -17.54 -10.92
C TRP A 327 -0.76 -17.69 -12.41
N LEU A 328 -0.50 -18.85 -13.01
CA LEU A 328 -0.89 -19.10 -14.40
C LEU A 328 -2.43 -19.17 -14.58
N GLY A 329 -3.16 -19.58 -13.55
CA GLY A 329 -4.62 -19.60 -13.52
C GLY A 329 -5.22 -18.20 -13.48
N ASP A 330 -4.53 -17.25 -12.87
CA ASP A 330 -4.94 -15.84 -12.73
C ASP A 330 -4.72 -15.00 -13.99
N ASP A 331 -4.02 -15.53 -15.00
CA ASP A 331 -3.68 -14.84 -16.25
C ASP A 331 -4.80 -14.85 -17.29
N PHE A 332 -5.90 -14.15 -17.02
CA PHE A 332 -7.01 -14.01 -17.98
C PHE A 332 -6.97 -12.69 -18.78
N ASN A 333 -6.06 -11.76 -18.45
CA ASN A 333 -5.87 -10.51 -19.20
C ASN A 333 -4.43 -10.32 -19.70
N PRO A 334 -4.18 -10.41 -21.01
CA PRO A 334 -2.83 -10.25 -21.54
C PRO A 334 -2.32 -8.79 -21.50
N ASP A 335 -3.20 -7.79 -21.32
CA ASP A 335 -2.81 -6.37 -21.36
C ASP A 335 -2.15 -5.88 -20.07
N VAL A 336 -2.15 -6.69 -19.01
CA VAL A 336 -1.75 -6.27 -17.65
C VAL A 336 -0.53 -7.00 -17.11
N GLY A 337 0.16 -7.76 -17.98
CA GLY A 337 1.29 -8.60 -17.58
C GLY A 337 0.82 -9.96 -17.07
N THR A 338 1.77 -10.88 -16.93
CA THR A 338 1.51 -12.19 -16.32
C THR A 338 1.69 -12.13 -14.81
N SER A 339 0.83 -12.78 -14.05
CA SER A 339 0.82 -12.79 -12.60
C SER A 339 2.17 -13.25 -12.04
N TYR A 340 2.75 -14.32 -12.58
CA TYR A 340 4.08 -14.79 -12.15
C TYR A 340 5.20 -13.75 -12.32
N SER A 341 5.06 -12.79 -13.24
CA SER A 341 6.06 -11.74 -13.45
C SER A 341 5.87 -10.57 -12.50
N HIS A 342 4.64 -10.36 -12.00
CA HIS A 342 4.35 -9.43 -10.92
C HIS A 342 4.98 -9.95 -9.62
N GLU A 343 4.76 -11.22 -9.31
CA GLU A 343 5.29 -11.88 -8.11
C GLU A 343 6.83 -11.85 -8.08
N TYR A 344 7.46 -12.19 -9.20
CA TYR A 344 8.91 -12.06 -9.33
C TYR A 344 9.40 -10.61 -9.10
N PHE A 345 8.74 -9.63 -9.71
CA PHE A 345 9.18 -8.24 -9.62
C PHE A 345 8.94 -7.67 -8.21
N ALA A 346 7.83 -8.04 -7.57
CA ALA A 346 7.53 -7.71 -6.19
C ALA A 346 8.52 -8.34 -5.21
N ALA A 347 8.88 -9.62 -5.41
CA ALA A 347 9.88 -10.29 -4.57
C ALA A 347 11.26 -9.63 -4.66
N ALA A 348 11.67 -9.23 -5.87
CA ALA A 348 12.89 -8.45 -6.05
C ALA A 348 12.79 -7.04 -5.43
N PHE A 349 11.60 -6.42 -5.48
CA PHE A 349 11.36 -5.10 -4.92
C PHE A 349 11.36 -5.10 -3.38
N GLU A 350 10.78 -6.10 -2.74
CA GLU A 350 10.84 -6.26 -1.28
C GLU A 350 12.28 -6.39 -0.77
N ALA A 351 13.11 -7.16 -1.49
CA ALA A 351 14.55 -7.24 -1.20
C ALA A 351 15.24 -5.88 -1.37
N TYR A 352 14.90 -5.15 -2.42
CA TYR A 352 15.44 -3.81 -2.67
C TYR A 352 15.04 -2.80 -1.58
N MET A 353 13.85 -2.95 -1.00
CA MET A 353 13.34 -2.11 0.10
C MET A 353 13.77 -2.59 1.49
N GLY A 354 14.54 -3.67 1.57
CA GLY A 354 15.06 -4.24 2.82
C GLY A 354 14.04 -5.04 3.64
N VAL A 355 12.87 -5.33 3.08
CA VAL A 355 11.84 -6.16 3.71
C VAL A 355 12.32 -7.61 3.80
N ALA A 356 12.84 -8.18 2.71
CA ALA A 356 13.33 -9.56 2.69
C ALA A 356 14.41 -9.82 3.75
N GLN A 357 15.36 -8.89 3.90
CA GLN A 357 16.41 -9.02 4.90
C GLN A 357 15.90 -8.83 6.33
N HIS A 358 14.87 -8.00 6.54
CA HIS A 358 14.19 -7.89 7.83
C HIS A 358 13.48 -9.20 8.21
N ASN A 359 12.78 -9.82 7.25
CA ASN A 359 12.07 -11.09 7.44
C ASN A 359 13.03 -12.29 7.54
N GLY A 360 14.30 -12.11 7.13
CA GLY A 360 15.33 -13.15 7.09
C GLY A 360 15.24 -14.10 5.89
N HIS A 361 14.29 -13.87 4.98
CA HIS A 361 14.07 -14.65 3.76
C HIS A 361 13.35 -13.77 2.71
N GLY A 362 13.51 -14.08 1.43
CA GLY A 362 12.83 -13.37 0.35
C GLY A 362 11.45 -13.95 0.05
N LEU A 363 10.57 -13.07 -0.42
CA LEU A 363 9.24 -13.43 -0.93
C LEU A 363 9.36 -14.47 -2.05
N ASP A 364 8.45 -15.45 -2.05
CA ASP A 364 8.31 -16.47 -3.10
C ASP A 364 9.61 -17.16 -3.54
N GLY A 365 10.49 -17.40 -2.57
CA GLY A 365 11.77 -18.07 -2.82
C GLY A 365 12.81 -17.19 -3.50
N TYR A 366 12.69 -15.86 -3.43
CA TYR A 366 13.74 -14.94 -3.85
C TYR A 366 14.95 -15.03 -2.92
N GLN A 367 16.15 -15.13 -3.49
CA GLN A 367 17.37 -15.52 -2.78
C GLN A 367 18.26 -14.33 -2.39
N ALA A 368 18.17 -13.21 -3.11
CA ALA A 368 18.89 -12.00 -2.75
C ALA A 368 18.05 -11.17 -1.77
N LEU A 369 18.59 -10.85 -0.59
CA LEU A 369 17.86 -10.15 0.47
C LEU A 369 18.21 -8.67 0.56
N THR A 370 19.36 -8.26 -0.02
CA THR A 370 19.83 -6.87 0.01
C THR A 370 20.21 -6.36 -1.38
N ARG A 371 20.25 -5.02 -1.54
CA ARG A 371 20.69 -4.37 -2.78
C ARG A 371 22.10 -4.81 -3.22
N GLU A 372 23.00 -5.08 -2.27
CA GLU A 372 24.37 -5.56 -2.55
C GLU A 372 24.36 -7.00 -3.05
N GLN A 373 23.51 -7.85 -2.47
CA GLN A 373 23.37 -9.23 -2.95
C GLN A 373 22.80 -9.26 -4.37
N MET A 374 21.84 -8.38 -4.67
CA MET A 374 21.27 -8.25 -6.02
C MET A 374 22.31 -7.87 -7.07
N ASP A 375 23.39 -7.13 -6.75
CA ASP A 375 24.44 -6.80 -7.74
C ASP A 375 25.06 -8.03 -8.39
N SER A 376 25.15 -9.12 -7.64
CA SER A 376 25.75 -10.37 -8.11
C SER A 376 24.72 -11.42 -8.52
N GLN A 377 23.55 -11.45 -7.87
CA GLN A 377 22.55 -12.49 -8.06
C GLN A 377 21.46 -12.10 -9.06
N ASP A 378 21.07 -10.82 -9.11
CA ASP A 378 20.03 -10.31 -10.01
C ASP A 378 20.23 -8.83 -10.41
N PRO A 379 21.35 -8.50 -11.07
CA PRO A 379 21.67 -7.12 -11.44
C PRO A 379 20.62 -6.51 -12.39
N GLN A 380 19.86 -7.34 -13.09
CA GLN A 380 18.80 -6.90 -13.99
C GLN A 380 17.60 -6.34 -13.23
N ALA A 381 17.08 -7.07 -12.23
CA ALA A 381 16.00 -6.59 -11.39
C ALA A 381 16.39 -5.32 -10.62
N LYS A 382 17.61 -5.31 -10.02
CA LYS A 382 18.13 -4.12 -9.33
C LYS A 382 18.11 -2.90 -10.24
N ARG A 383 18.60 -3.05 -11.47
CA ARG A 383 18.61 -1.96 -12.45
C ARG A 383 17.21 -1.49 -12.81
N TRP A 384 16.27 -2.39 -13.06
CA TRP A 384 14.88 -1.98 -13.37
C TRP A 384 14.27 -1.19 -12.23
N ILE A 385 14.45 -1.64 -10.99
CA ILE A 385 13.95 -0.96 -9.81
C ILE A 385 14.58 0.42 -9.65
N SER A 386 15.91 0.55 -9.70
CA SER A 386 16.59 1.84 -9.53
C SER A 386 16.37 2.82 -10.70
N GLU A 387 16.09 2.30 -11.90
CA GLU A 387 15.78 3.12 -13.08
C GLU A 387 14.28 3.50 -13.17
N LEU A 388 13.46 2.97 -12.27
CA LEU A 388 12.02 3.23 -12.22
C LEU A 388 11.63 3.98 -10.94
N PHE A 389 12.14 3.61 -9.78
CA PHE A 389 11.75 4.16 -8.48
C PHE A 389 12.90 4.95 -7.83
N HIS A 390 12.57 5.68 -6.75
CA HIS A 390 13.59 6.34 -5.94
C HIS A 390 14.25 5.32 -5.00
N ASP A 391 15.56 5.42 -4.83
CA ASP A 391 16.32 4.62 -3.88
C ASP A 391 15.95 4.88 -2.41
N HIS A 392 15.38 6.05 -2.11
CA HIS A 392 14.95 6.46 -0.77
C HIS A 392 13.46 6.83 -0.76
N LEU A 393 12.80 6.57 0.36
CA LEU A 393 11.38 6.80 0.55
C LEU A 393 11.08 8.30 0.64
N GLN A 394 10.32 8.80 -0.34
CA GLN A 394 10.10 10.23 -0.55
C GLN A 394 9.02 10.83 0.37
N TYR A 395 8.22 10.00 1.04
CA TYR A 395 7.19 10.45 1.98
C TYR A 395 7.75 10.67 3.38
N THR A 396 6.99 11.38 4.23
CA THR A 396 7.28 11.49 5.66
C THR A 396 6.69 10.29 6.40
N ALA A 397 7.55 9.41 6.89
CA ALA A 397 7.13 8.31 7.76
C ALA A 397 6.59 8.87 9.08
N ARG A 398 5.49 8.30 9.56
CA ARG A 398 4.84 8.70 10.82
C ARG A 398 5.13 7.63 11.85
N ILE A 399 6.19 7.87 12.63
CA ILE A 399 6.77 6.90 13.55
C ILE A 399 5.87 6.78 14.78
N ASP A 400 5.22 5.64 14.95
CA ASP A 400 4.39 5.36 16.11
C ASP A 400 5.25 5.22 17.39
N SER A 401 5.12 6.19 18.29
CA SER A 401 5.90 6.19 19.53
C SER A 401 5.45 5.13 20.54
N GLU A 402 4.21 4.64 20.45
CA GLU A 402 3.72 3.58 21.33
C GLU A 402 4.36 2.23 21.00
N GLY A 403 4.41 1.87 19.70
CA GLY A 403 5.11 0.67 19.25
C GLY A 403 6.61 0.67 19.54
N VAL A 404 7.29 1.81 19.36
CA VAL A 404 8.72 1.95 19.70
C VAL A 404 8.95 1.72 21.19
N GLU A 405 8.11 2.29 22.06
CA GLU A 405 8.17 2.05 23.50
C GLU A 405 7.95 0.57 23.84
N ALA A 406 6.92 -0.06 23.25
CA ALA A 406 6.61 -1.47 23.47
C ALA A 406 7.75 -2.41 23.05
N PHE A 407 8.37 -2.16 21.89
CA PHE A 407 9.55 -2.89 21.42
C PHE A 407 10.70 -2.79 22.41
N TYR A 408 11.03 -1.59 22.90
CA TYR A 408 12.12 -1.41 23.86
C TYR A 408 11.84 -2.04 25.23
N GLN A 409 10.59 -2.01 25.69
CA GLN A 409 10.19 -2.66 26.94
C GLN A 409 10.32 -4.19 26.88
N ASN A 410 10.30 -4.80 25.70
CA ASN A 410 10.45 -6.24 25.52
C ASN A 410 11.89 -6.64 25.17
N GLU A 411 12.50 -6.01 24.16
CA GLU A 411 13.84 -6.39 23.67
C GLU A 411 14.98 -5.86 24.53
N PHE A 412 14.77 -4.73 25.21
CA PHE A 412 15.80 -4.00 25.95
C PHE A 412 15.43 -3.77 27.42
N ALA A 413 14.48 -4.52 27.99
CA ALA A 413 13.94 -4.33 29.35
C ALA A 413 15.01 -4.20 30.46
N ALA A 414 16.12 -4.92 30.32
CA ALA A 414 17.22 -4.92 31.29
C ALA A 414 18.19 -3.74 31.13
N GLN A 415 18.07 -2.98 30.04
CA GLN A 415 18.90 -1.86 29.68
C GLN A 415 18.06 -0.61 29.94
N ASN A 416 18.46 0.22 30.90
CA ASN A 416 17.77 1.47 31.21
C ASN A 416 18.05 2.51 30.12
N VAL A 417 17.57 2.23 28.90
CA VAL A 417 17.77 3.00 27.68
C VAL A 417 16.45 3.66 27.28
N THR A 418 16.55 4.89 26.77
CA THR A 418 15.38 5.59 26.23
C THR A 418 14.99 4.95 24.89
N PRO A 419 13.71 4.60 24.68
CA PRO A 419 13.26 4.06 23.40
C PRO A 419 13.65 5.00 22.26
N THR A 420 14.22 4.43 21.19
CA THR A 420 14.80 5.21 20.09
C THR A 420 14.46 4.54 18.77
N PHE A 421 13.85 5.29 17.84
CA PHE A 421 13.71 4.85 16.46
C PHE A 421 14.95 5.24 15.66
N LYS A 422 15.55 4.28 14.96
CA LYS A 422 16.73 4.51 14.12
C LYS A 422 16.37 4.43 12.64
N MET A 423 16.74 5.45 11.88
CA MET A 423 16.73 5.45 10.42
C MET A 423 18.09 5.06 9.84
N ASN A 424 19.15 4.89 10.62
CA ASN A 424 20.41 4.36 10.08
C ASN A 424 20.47 2.84 10.22
N ARG A 425 21.12 2.19 9.26
CA ARG A 425 21.47 0.76 9.34
C ARG A 425 22.30 0.48 10.61
N ASP A 426 21.94 -0.55 11.36
CA ASP A 426 22.69 -1.03 12.52
C ASP A 426 22.91 -2.55 12.44
N ASP A 427 24.00 -2.97 11.79
CA ASP A 427 24.39 -4.39 11.71
C ASP A 427 24.96 -4.93 13.03
N SER A 428 25.24 -4.06 14.00
CA SER A 428 25.83 -4.47 15.28
C SER A 428 24.80 -4.98 16.28
N ASN A 429 23.52 -4.64 16.08
CA ASN A 429 22.41 -5.03 16.94
C ASN A 429 21.37 -5.85 16.16
N ALA A 430 21.46 -7.18 16.26
CA ALA A 430 20.54 -8.09 15.58
C ALA A 430 19.07 -7.91 16.01
N GLN A 431 18.81 -7.37 17.21
CA GLN A 431 17.43 -7.09 17.67
C GLN A 431 16.80 -5.93 16.92
N GLU A 432 17.58 -5.00 16.36
CA GLU A 432 17.07 -3.84 15.61
C GLU A 432 16.97 -4.12 14.11
N GLY A 433 16.45 -5.30 13.76
CA GLY A 433 16.28 -5.74 12.38
C GLY A 433 15.42 -4.78 11.54
N TYR A 434 14.52 -3.99 12.15
CA TYR A 434 13.73 -2.98 11.42
C TYR A 434 14.59 -1.95 10.68
N THR A 435 15.86 -1.77 11.07
CA THR A 435 16.81 -0.88 10.41
C THR A 435 17.16 -1.30 8.98
N TYR A 436 16.82 -2.53 8.54
CA TYR A 436 16.95 -2.93 7.13
C TYR A 436 15.95 -2.17 6.24
N LYS A 437 14.78 -1.84 6.79
CA LYS A 437 13.71 -1.08 6.13
C LYS A 437 13.88 0.43 6.34
N SER A 438 14.08 0.86 7.59
CA SER A 438 14.09 2.30 7.94
C SER A 438 15.31 3.05 7.37
N GLN A 439 16.37 2.35 6.97
CA GLN A 439 17.55 2.95 6.32
C GLN A 439 17.24 3.78 5.07
N TRP A 440 16.12 3.50 4.41
CA TRP A 440 15.71 4.19 3.19
C TRP A 440 14.83 5.42 3.47
N LEU A 441 14.45 5.69 4.71
CA LEU A 441 13.68 6.88 5.08
C LEU A 441 14.57 8.13 4.99
N VAL A 442 14.02 9.23 4.45
CA VAL A 442 14.68 10.55 4.51
C VAL A 442 13.80 11.61 5.18
N ASN A 443 12.58 11.26 5.56
CA ASN A 443 11.70 12.16 6.29
C ASN A 443 10.94 11.37 7.36
N ALA A 444 10.88 11.90 8.58
CA ALA A 444 10.22 11.25 9.70
C ALA A 444 9.53 12.25 10.63
N GLN A 445 8.36 11.87 11.13
CA GLN A 445 7.62 12.57 12.17
C GLN A 445 7.25 11.58 13.27
N LEU A 446 7.59 11.89 14.51
CA LEU A 446 7.09 11.13 15.66
C LEU A 446 5.60 11.43 15.89
N ILE A 447 4.79 10.39 16.08
CA ILE A 447 3.36 10.48 16.42
C ILE A 447 3.07 9.74 17.72
N GLY A 448 1.92 10.02 18.33
CA GLY A 448 1.63 9.59 19.71
C GLY A 448 2.25 10.53 20.75
N ASP A 449 2.23 10.11 22.00
CA ASP A 449 2.62 10.93 23.16
C ASP A 449 3.78 10.35 23.98
N LYS A 450 4.42 9.25 23.53
CA LYS A 450 5.55 8.67 24.27
C LYS A 450 6.83 9.46 24.06
N ALA A 451 7.62 9.57 25.12
CA ALA A 451 8.93 10.22 25.09
C ALA A 451 9.96 9.26 24.50
N ILE A 452 10.11 9.30 23.17
CA ILE A 452 11.10 8.52 22.43
C ILE A 452 12.10 9.44 21.73
N ASN A 453 13.22 8.87 21.32
CA ASN A 453 14.24 9.56 20.52
C ASN A 453 14.16 9.14 19.05
N LEU A 454 14.75 9.97 18.18
CA LEU A 454 14.89 9.70 16.76
C LEU A 454 16.35 9.90 16.35
N VAL A 455 16.93 8.89 15.72
CA VAL A 455 18.25 8.97 15.10
C VAL A 455 18.07 8.79 13.61
N ALA A 456 18.45 9.79 12.83
CA ALA A 456 18.33 9.79 11.38
C ALA A 456 19.49 9.01 10.70
N ASN A 457 19.65 9.17 9.39
CA ASN A 457 20.72 8.57 8.60
C ASN A 457 21.61 9.65 7.96
N ALA A 458 22.57 9.24 7.12
CA ALA A 458 23.52 10.16 6.49
C ALA A 458 22.95 10.98 5.30
N GLN A 459 21.64 10.92 5.05
CA GLN A 459 20.97 11.70 4.00
C GLN A 459 20.55 13.08 4.52
N ASN A 460 20.03 13.95 3.64
CA ASN A 460 19.41 15.19 4.07
C ASN A 460 18.00 14.89 4.59
N ASN A 461 17.78 14.98 5.90
CA ASN A 461 16.52 14.58 6.51
C ASN A 461 15.59 15.76 6.82
N THR A 462 14.28 15.52 6.73
CA THR A 462 13.27 16.39 7.35
C THR A 462 12.64 15.67 8.54
N LEU A 463 12.87 16.19 9.75
CA LEU A 463 12.54 15.52 11.01
C LEU A 463 11.55 16.34 11.83
N LYS A 464 10.70 15.67 12.60
CA LYS A 464 9.76 16.31 13.52
C LYS A 464 9.50 15.45 14.74
N GLY A 465 9.59 16.04 15.94
CA GLY A 465 9.25 15.40 17.21
C GLY A 465 7.74 15.36 17.46
N ASN A 466 7.37 14.74 18.57
CA ASN A 466 6.01 14.77 19.10
C ASN A 466 5.89 15.81 20.23
N ILE A 467 4.82 15.74 21.01
CA ILE A 467 4.57 16.70 22.11
C ILE A 467 5.38 16.39 23.39
N SER A 468 6.10 15.27 23.42
CA SER A 468 6.93 14.86 24.53
C SER A 468 8.37 15.28 24.30
N ASP A 469 9.20 15.25 25.36
CA ASP A 469 10.62 15.61 25.24
C ASP A 469 11.34 14.56 24.37
N ASN A 470 11.89 14.99 23.23
CA ASN A 470 12.62 14.11 22.31
C ASN A 470 14.10 14.51 22.18
N LEU A 471 14.99 13.52 22.04
CA LEU A 471 16.31 13.73 21.44
C LEU A 471 16.22 13.40 19.95
N ILE A 472 16.55 14.37 19.09
CA ILE A 472 16.56 14.22 17.64
C ILE A 472 17.99 14.39 17.14
N ASP A 473 18.58 13.34 16.55
CA ASP A 473 19.93 13.36 15.98
C ASP A 473 19.86 13.21 14.46
N GLY A 474 20.19 14.28 13.73
CA GLY A 474 20.20 14.31 12.26
C GLY A 474 21.31 13.49 11.61
N LYS A 475 22.37 13.15 12.37
CA LYS A 475 23.59 12.50 11.86
C LYS A 475 24.37 13.36 10.85
N GLU A 476 24.56 12.86 9.64
CA GLU A 476 25.29 13.53 8.57
C GLU A 476 24.27 14.00 7.53
N GLY A 477 24.60 15.04 6.78
CA GLY A 477 23.69 15.60 5.78
C GLY A 477 23.39 17.05 6.08
N VAL A 478 22.31 17.55 5.48
CA VAL A 478 21.73 18.86 5.75
C VAL A 478 20.31 18.64 6.24
N ASP A 479 20.17 18.57 7.55
CA ASP A 479 18.95 18.19 8.25
C ASP A 479 18.13 19.40 8.66
N THR A 480 16.81 19.26 8.54
CA THR A 480 15.84 20.28 8.92
C THR A 480 14.87 19.74 9.95
N TYR A 481 14.77 20.41 11.11
CA TYR A 481 13.74 20.15 12.10
C TYR A 481 12.49 21.02 11.83
N LEU A 482 11.30 20.41 11.79
CA LEU A 482 10.04 21.11 11.53
C LEU A 482 9.28 21.44 12.82
N VAL A 483 8.71 22.64 12.88
CA VAL A 483 7.91 23.15 14.01
C VAL A 483 6.63 23.81 13.49
N ASP A 484 5.48 23.48 14.08
CA ASP A 484 4.16 23.98 13.65
C ASP A 484 3.76 25.34 14.30
N ASN A 485 4.70 25.98 14.99
CA ASN A 485 4.54 27.30 15.59
C ASN A 485 5.41 28.35 14.85
N ALA A 486 5.14 29.63 15.09
CA ALA A 486 6.06 30.70 14.68
C ALA A 486 7.26 30.77 15.64
N LEU A 487 8.42 31.24 15.17
CA LEU A 487 9.64 31.32 15.99
C LEU A 487 9.43 32.13 17.29
N ALA A 488 8.62 33.17 17.25
CA ALA A 488 8.35 34.02 18.42
C ALA A 488 7.56 33.33 19.55
N GLU A 489 6.93 32.20 19.27
CA GLU A 489 6.20 31.37 20.25
C GLU A 489 7.11 30.34 20.93
N CYS A 490 8.36 30.23 20.48
CA CYS A 490 9.29 29.19 20.87
C CYS A 490 10.46 29.74 21.69
N ALA A 491 10.96 28.91 22.61
CA ALA A 491 12.25 29.12 23.25
C ALA A 491 13.30 28.28 22.52
N VAL A 492 14.34 28.93 22.01
CA VAL A 492 15.48 28.27 21.34
C VAL A 492 16.77 28.67 22.07
N ALA A 493 17.56 27.68 22.48
CA ALA A 493 18.81 27.89 23.22
C ALA A 493 19.90 26.93 22.76
N LYS A 494 21.17 27.37 22.79
CA LYS A 494 22.31 26.46 22.54
C LYS A 494 22.48 25.51 23.73
N SER A 495 22.62 24.20 23.45
CA SER A 495 22.99 23.16 24.41
C SER A 495 24.51 22.90 24.34
N LYS A 496 25.03 22.02 25.19
CA LYS A 496 26.44 21.58 25.11
C LYS A 496 26.72 20.82 23.81
N HIS A 497 25.73 20.12 23.28
CA HIS A 497 25.87 19.17 22.18
C HIS A 497 25.04 19.54 20.94
N GLY A 498 24.14 20.52 21.05
CA GLY A 498 23.31 20.99 19.94
C GLY A 498 22.41 22.16 20.32
N THR A 499 21.12 22.04 20.03
CA THR A 499 20.12 23.10 20.26
C THR A 499 18.94 22.56 21.06
N LEU A 500 18.53 23.28 22.11
CA LEU A 500 17.30 23.02 22.83
C LEU A 500 16.18 23.86 22.21
N ILE A 501 15.03 23.24 21.99
CA ILE A 501 13.82 23.91 21.51
C ILE A 501 12.62 23.52 22.36
N SER A 502 11.77 24.50 22.67
CA SER A 502 10.47 24.27 23.28
C SER A 502 9.43 25.22 22.69
N CYS A 503 8.35 24.66 22.17
CA CYS A 503 7.24 25.34 21.53
C CYS A 503 5.91 24.75 22.02
N PRO A 504 4.75 25.40 21.80
CA PRO A 504 3.45 24.82 22.10
C PRO A 504 3.18 23.46 21.43
N SER A 505 3.75 23.20 20.25
CA SER A 505 3.60 21.95 19.50
C SER A 505 4.68 20.89 19.78
N THR A 506 5.61 21.14 20.71
CA THR A 506 6.77 20.26 20.98
C THR A 506 6.94 20.04 22.48
N GLY A 507 7.75 19.04 22.86
CA GLY A 507 8.35 18.98 24.19
C GLY A 507 9.52 19.96 24.35
N ASN A 508 10.37 19.70 25.33
CA ASN A 508 11.72 20.28 25.44
C ASN A 508 12.71 19.42 24.65
N ASP A 509 12.72 19.58 23.34
CA ASP A 509 13.53 18.74 22.48
C ASP A 509 14.99 19.17 22.48
N GLU A 510 15.89 18.19 22.43
CA GLU A 510 17.31 18.40 22.16
C GLU A 510 17.64 17.94 20.74
N LEU A 511 18.11 18.88 19.92
CA LEU A 511 18.45 18.69 18.52
C LEU A 511 19.96 18.58 18.38
N LEU A 512 20.44 17.44 17.88
CA LEU A 512 21.84 17.16 17.59
C LEU A 512 22.03 17.06 16.07
N ASN A 513 23.13 17.63 15.56
CA ASN A 513 23.47 17.59 14.12
C ASN A 513 22.27 18.02 13.24
N ILE A 514 21.69 19.17 13.56
CA ILE A 514 20.62 19.77 12.77
C ILE A 514 21.12 21.12 12.25
N GLU A 515 21.09 21.30 10.93
CA GLU A 515 21.56 22.52 10.27
C GLU A 515 20.50 23.63 10.28
N ALA A 516 19.21 23.29 10.31
CA ALA A 516 18.14 24.29 10.29
C ALA A 516 16.88 23.89 11.07
N ILE A 517 16.20 24.89 11.64
CA ILE A 517 14.84 24.73 12.18
C ILE A 517 13.88 25.53 11.31
N ARG A 518 12.86 24.86 10.75
CA ARG A 518 11.80 25.49 9.95
C ARG A 518 10.54 25.67 10.78
N PHE A 519 10.24 26.92 11.08
CA PHE A 519 9.00 27.38 11.69
C PHE A 519 7.96 27.69 10.61
N THR A 520 6.73 27.98 11.03
CA THR A 520 5.65 28.36 10.10
C THR A 520 5.88 29.71 9.40
N ASP A 521 6.68 30.59 9.99
CA ASP A 521 6.93 31.96 9.52
C ASP A 521 8.34 32.18 8.94
N GLN A 522 9.32 31.36 9.32
CA GLN A 522 10.72 31.51 8.89
C GLN A 522 11.55 30.25 9.14
N THR A 523 12.77 30.23 8.59
CA THR A 523 13.78 29.20 8.86
C THR A 523 14.94 29.82 9.65
N LEU A 524 15.31 29.20 10.76
CA LEU A 524 16.50 29.53 11.55
C LEU A 524 17.65 28.61 11.14
N ASP A 525 18.74 29.20 10.64
CA ASP A 525 19.99 28.52 10.32
C ASP A 525 20.83 28.33 11.60
N LEU A 526 21.20 27.09 11.91
CA LEU A 526 21.96 26.70 13.09
C LEU A 526 23.46 26.54 12.82
N THR A 527 23.91 26.67 11.56
CA THR A 527 25.32 26.50 11.18
C THR A 527 26.20 27.72 11.51
N GLN A 528 25.60 28.78 12.07
CA GLN A 528 26.25 30.07 12.36
C GLN A 528 26.79 30.25 13.79
#